data_AF-A0A9D6Z1P9-F1
#
_entry.id   AF-A0A9D6Z1P9-F1
#
_cell.length_a   1.000
_cell.length_b   1.000
_cell.length_c   1.000
_cell.angle_alpha   90.00
_cell.angle_beta   90.00
_cell.angle_gamma   90.00
#
_symmetry.space_group_name_H-M   'P 1'
#
loop_
_entity.id
_entity.type
_entity.pdbx_description
1 polymer ?
#
loop_
_entity_poly.entity_id
_entity_poly.type
_entity_poly.pdbx_seq_one_letter_code
_entity_poly.pdbx_strand_id
1 'polypeptide(L)'
;MGAVESPTGEELIRLLSSKVVGQEAAFRHIVPYLEMHRSGLAPEERPIGVFLLLGPTGTGKTRTVEALAEALHGSAKRYLRINCGEYQMDHEVARLIGAPPGYVGHKETKPVLTQSALQAVTTPDCDVSLVLFDEVEKSAPSLTTLLLGVLDKAVLQTGDNASVNFERCLVFLTSNLGAREMMKEMSPSFGFHAGQQSDESELAAKLEGIAMGAVRKRFSPEFVNRIDAVLTYQPLSPESLTQILDLQIDELRQHVKTKLGARSFGIDVTQPAREFLVRLGTAPEYGARELRRTVYRQLTQPLATLVAQNRIEPGSLVTVDCRDGGEALEMKFSPGAPVKEVPGKPQVLIVDDNTDLLRFLATVMSGSGWDITMAESALEARQKTHGRLVDVALLDYMLPDQNGVELGLSLRERQPELNILIMTGAQVPPNDEEVCRVNEFAVIQKPFLIEDVLEPVRRRLQNRSADASKR
;
A
#
# COMPACT_ATOMS: atom_id res chain seq x y z
N MET A 1 -27.99 -9.92 -10.53
CA MET A 1 -26.81 -9.99 -9.64
C MET A 1 -25.63 -9.51 -10.45
N GLY A 2 -25.27 -8.23 -10.33
CA GLY A 2 -24.12 -7.68 -11.04
C GLY A 2 -22.86 -8.24 -10.39
N ALA A 3 -22.05 -8.97 -11.15
CA ALA A 3 -20.70 -9.28 -10.74
C ALA A 3 -19.98 -7.94 -10.57
N VAL A 4 -19.44 -7.69 -9.37
CA VAL A 4 -18.47 -6.61 -9.17
C VAL A 4 -17.32 -6.93 -10.13
N GLU A 5 -17.12 -6.10 -11.15
CA GLU A 5 -16.00 -6.28 -12.08
C GLU A 5 -14.71 -6.34 -11.26
N SER A 6 -13.95 -7.41 -11.46
CA SER A 6 -12.64 -7.54 -10.80
C SER A 6 -11.76 -6.38 -11.26
N PRO A 7 -11.01 -5.73 -10.33
CA PRO A 7 -10.15 -4.61 -10.70
C PRO A 7 -9.17 -5.06 -11.79
N THR A 8 -8.92 -4.18 -12.75
CA THR A 8 -7.90 -4.35 -13.80
C THR A 8 -6.52 -4.54 -13.16
N GLY A 9 -5.56 -5.14 -13.88
CA GLY A 9 -4.21 -5.34 -13.36
C GLY A 9 -3.56 -4.06 -12.86
N GLU A 10 -3.71 -2.95 -13.59
CA GLU A 10 -3.12 -1.66 -13.20
C GLU A 10 -3.79 -1.06 -11.96
N GLU A 11 -5.11 -1.22 -11.80
CA GLU A 11 -5.83 -0.82 -10.57
C GLU A 11 -5.37 -1.65 -9.37
N LEU A 12 -5.17 -2.96 -9.57
CA LEU A 12 -4.66 -3.84 -8.53
C LEU A 12 -3.23 -3.45 -8.13
N ILE A 13 -2.35 -3.15 -9.08
CA ILE A 13 -0.99 -2.66 -8.81
C ILE A 13 -1.04 -1.37 -7.99
N ARG A 14 -1.86 -0.39 -8.38
CA ARG A 14 -2.01 0.87 -7.63
C ARG A 14 -2.50 0.65 -6.20
N LEU A 15 -3.51 -0.21 -6.03
CA LEU A 15 -4.02 -0.58 -4.71
C LEU A 15 -2.91 -1.20 -3.84
N LEU A 16 -2.14 -2.12 -4.40
CA LEU A 16 -1.06 -2.80 -3.70
C LEU A 16 0.11 -1.85 -3.37
N SER A 17 0.50 -0.98 -4.30
CA SER A 17 1.54 0.04 -4.09
C SER A 17 1.16 1.05 -3.00
N SER A 18 -0.13 1.37 -2.85
CA SER A 18 -0.59 2.21 -1.73
C SER A 18 -0.41 1.55 -0.35
N LYS A 19 -0.32 0.22 -0.30
CA LYS A 19 -0.16 -0.56 0.94
C LYS A 19 1.28 -0.99 1.21
N VAL A 20 2.12 -1.05 0.17
CA VAL A 20 3.52 -1.49 0.24
C VAL A 20 4.41 -0.47 -0.46
N VAL A 21 4.98 0.42 0.35
CA VAL A 21 5.77 1.56 -0.12
C VAL A 21 7.09 1.11 -0.77
N GLY A 22 7.38 1.68 -1.94
CA GLY A 22 8.68 1.55 -2.62
C GLY A 22 8.90 0.20 -3.33
N GLN A 23 7.89 -0.67 -3.45
CA GLN A 23 8.03 -2.02 -4.00
C GLN A 23 7.09 -2.30 -5.18
N GLU A 24 6.72 -1.27 -5.95
CA GLU A 24 5.82 -1.40 -7.10
C GLU A 24 6.33 -2.40 -8.16
N ALA A 25 7.65 -2.44 -8.38
CA ALA A 25 8.28 -3.37 -9.32
C ALA A 25 7.92 -4.84 -9.01
N ALA A 26 7.81 -5.21 -7.73
CA ALA A 26 7.39 -6.56 -7.34
C ALA A 26 5.97 -6.87 -7.83
N PHE A 27 5.03 -5.92 -7.71
CA PHE A 27 3.66 -6.13 -8.17
C PHE A 27 3.54 -6.16 -9.69
N ARG A 28 4.35 -5.40 -10.42
CA ARG A 28 4.42 -5.47 -11.89
C ARG A 28 4.86 -6.85 -12.39
N HIS A 29 5.62 -7.60 -11.61
CA HIS A 29 5.95 -9.01 -11.91
C HIS A 29 4.89 -10.00 -11.44
N ILE A 30 4.21 -9.77 -10.31
CA ILE A 30 3.26 -10.74 -9.72
C ILE A 30 1.89 -10.69 -10.40
N VAL A 31 1.35 -9.48 -10.64
CA VAL A 31 -0.02 -9.29 -11.12
C VAL A 31 -0.31 -9.96 -12.47
N PRO A 32 0.61 -9.98 -13.46
CA PRO A 32 0.39 -10.69 -14.72
C PRO A 32 0.09 -12.18 -14.55
N TYR A 33 0.66 -12.86 -13.54
CA TYR A 33 0.38 -14.27 -13.28
C TYR A 33 -1.05 -14.48 -12.75
N LEU A 34 -1.57 -13.52 -11.98
CA LEU A 34 -2.95 -13.54 -11.54
C LEU A 34 -3.93 -13.30 -12.71
N GLU A 35 -3.61 -12.38 -13.61
CA GLU A 35 -4.40 -12.14 -14.83
C GLU A 35 -4.39 -13.36 -15.76
N MET A 36 -3.23 -14.01 -15.91
CA MET A 36 -3.09 -15.26 -16.64
C MET A 36 -3.98 -16.38 -16.04
N HIS A 37 -4.02 -16.52 -14.72
CA HIS A 37 -4.94 -17.46 -14.06
C HIS A 37 -6.40 -17.10 -14.28
N ARG A 38 -6.77 -15.82 -14.10
CA ARG A 38 -8.15 -15.36 -14.29
C ARG A 38 -8.65 -15.51 -15.72
N SER A 39 -7.75 -15.45 -16.70
CA SER A 39 -8.07 -15.70 -18.12
C SER A 39 -8.11 -17.19 -18.49
N GLY A 40 -7.77 -18.09 -17.56
CA GLY A 40 -7.70 -19.53 -17.80
C GLY A 40 -6.50 -19.94 -18.67
N LEU A 41 -5.50 -19.07 -18.81
CA LEU A 41 -4.28 -19.30 -19.58
C LEU A 41 -3.09 -19.71 -18.71
N ALA A 42 -3.31 -19.91 -17.41
CA ALA A 42 -2.27 -20.43 -16.54
C ALA A 42 -1.88 -21.85 -16.96
N PRO A 43 -0.58 -22.17 -17.01
CA PRO A 43 -0.10 -23.49 -17.37
C PRO A 43 -0.53 -24.55 -16.36
N GLU A 44 -0.92 -25.72 -16.88
CA GLU A 44 -1.29 -26.90 -16.10
C GLU A 44 -0.05 -27.56 -15.47
N GLU A 45 -0.25 -28.36 -14.41
CA GLU A 45 0.80 -29.13 -13.72
C GLU A 45 1.90 -28.30 -13.02
N ARG A 46 1.71 -26.99 -12.84
CA ARG A 46 2.60 -26.13 -12.06
C ARG A 46 1.82 -25.07 -11.27
N PRO A 47 2.39 -24.50 -10.20
CA PRO A 47 1.76 -23.37 -9.52
C PRO A 47 1.52 -22.20 -10.47
N ILE A 48 0.53 -21.35 -10.15
CA ILE A 48 0.20 -20.15 -10.93
C ILE A 48 1.46 -19.32 -11.15
N GLY A 49 2.25 -19.12 -10.08
CA GLY A 49 3.53 -18.44 -10.15
C GLY A 49 4.36 -18.67 -8.90
N VAL A 50 5.68 -18.72 -9.08
CA VAL A 50 6.67 -18.97 -8.03
C VAL A 50 7.62 -17.78 -7.95
N PHE A 51 7.62 -17.09 -6.83
CA PHE A 51 8.38 -15.85 -6.63
C PHE A 51 9.39 -16.00 -5.49
N LEU A 52 10.65 -15.63 -5.75
CA LEU A 52 11.68 -15.52 -4.72
C LEU A 52 11.92 -14.05 -4.37
N LEU A 53 11.54 -13.66 -3.17
CA LEU A 53 11.63 -12.31 -2.64
C LEU A 53 12.93 -12.17 -1.84
N LEU A 54 13.88 -11.40 -2.36
CA LEU A 54 15.21 -11.21 -1.79
C LEU A 54 15.36 -9.79 -1.27
N GLY A 55 15.94 -9.62 -0.09
CA GLY A 55 16.26 -8.28 0.42
C GLY A 55 16.50 -8.27 1.92
N PRO A 56 16.89 -7.12 2.49
CA PRO A 56 17.03 -6.97 3.93
C PRO A 56 15.73 -7.20 4.72
N THR A 57 15.87 -7.35 6.03
CA THR A 57 14.75 -7.42 6.96
C THR A 57 13.95 -6.11 6.95
N GLY A 58 12.62 -6.22 7.02
CA GLY A 58 11.76 -5.04 7.15
C GLY A 58 11.55 -4.21 5.87
N THR A 59 11.93 -4.70 4.69
CA THR A 59 11.75 -4.00 3.40
C THR A 59 10.40 -4.26 2.71
N GLY A 60 9.54 -5.11 3.28
CA GLY A 60 8.20 -5.34 2.76
C GLY A 60 7.94 -6.71 2.14
N LYS A 61 8.91 -7.64 2.11
CA LYS A 61 8.74 -8.98 1.51
C LYS A 61 7.46 -9.72 1.96
N THR A 62 7.27 -9.89 3.26
CA THR A 62 6.06 -10.52 3.82
C THR A 62 4.82 -9.64 3.62
N ARG A 63 5.00 -8.32 3.68
CA ARG A 63 3.92 -7.33 3.55
C ARG A 63 3.31 -7.36 2.13
N THR A 64 4.08 -7.68 1.10
CA THR A 64 3.61 -7.93 -0.27
C THR A 64 2.56 -9.04 -0.31
N VAL A 65 2.82 -10.16 0.37
CA VAL A 65 1.89 -11.30 0.42
C VAL A 65 0.65 -10.94 1.24
N GLU A 66 0.81 -10.24 2.36
CA GLU A 66 -0.31 -9.75 3.16
C GLU A 66 -1.21 -8.77 2.38
N ALA A 67 -0.62 -7.87 1.60
CA ALA A 67 -1.35 -6.92 0.78
C ALA A 67 -2.14 -7.63 -0.34
N LEU A 68 -1.52 -8.64 -0.97
CA LEU A 68 -2.21 -9.52 -1.93
C LEU A 68 -3.35 -10.29 -1.26
N ALA A 69 -3.15 -10.86 -0.08
CA ALA A 69 -4.19 -11.57 0.67
C ALA A 69 -5.37 -10.65 1.01
N GLU A 70 -5.08 -9.40 1.39
CA GLU A 70 -6.10 -8.40 1.64
C GLU A 70 -6.86 -8.03 0.37
N ALA A 71 -6.16 -7.82 -0.75
CA ALA A 71 -6.78 -7.45 -2.03
C ALA A 71 -7.62 -8.58 -2.64
N LEU A 72 -7.17 -9.84 -2.52
CA LEU A 72 -7.83 -10.99 -3.14
C LEU A 72 -8.91 -11.64 -2.26
N HIS A 73 -8.72 -11.60 -0.94
CA HIS A 73 -9.57 -12.33 0.00
C HIS A 73 -10.16 -11.47 1.11
N GLY A 74 -9.94 -10.15 1.07
CA GLY A 74 -10.48 -9.19 2.04
C GLY A 74 -9.82 -9.23 3.42
N SER A 75 -8.73 -9.99 3.59
CA SER A 75 -8.00 -10.08 4.87
C SER A 75 -6.53 -10.37 4.65
N ALA A 76 -5.68 -9.54 5.25
CA ALA A 76 -4.22 -9.72 5.27
C ALA A 76 -3.76 -11.04 5.91
N LYS A 77 -4.63 -11.76 6.62
CA LYS A 77 -4.33 -13.06 7.26
C LYS A 77 -4.67 -14.28 6.40
N ARG A 78 -5.26 -14.07 5.22
CA ARG A 78 -5.71 -15.15 4.33
C ARG A 78 -4.59 -15.60 3.39
N TYR A 79 -3.57 -16.19 3.98
CA TYR A 79 -2.48 -16.87 3.28
C TYR A 79 -1.89 -17.96 4.18
N LEU A 80 -1.33 -19.01 3.58
CA LEU A 80 -0.67 -20.07 4.33
C LEU A 80 0.79 -19.70 4.56
N ARG A 81 1.16 -19.45 5.82
CA ARG A 81 2.53 -19.11 6.21
C ARG A 81 3.26 -20.33 6.77
N ILE A 82 4.42 -20.63 6.20
CA ILE A 82 5.34 -21.67 6.66
C ILE A 82 6.65 -20.98 7.00
N ASN A 83 7.02 -21.00 8.29
CA ASN A 83 8.27 -20.45 8.75
C ASN A 83 9.39 -21.47 8.56
N CYS A 84 10.18 -21.35 7.50
CA CYS A 84 11.25 -22.30 7.18
C CYS A 84 12.34 -22.34 8.26
N GLY A 85 12.43 -21.32 9.13
CA GLY A 85 13.28 -21.32 10.31
C GLY A 85 12.86 -22.31 11.40
N GLU A 86 11.65 -22.89 11.35
CA GLU A 86 11.18 -23.97 12.24
C GLU A 86 11.47 -25.37 11.68
N TYR A 87 12.04 -25.46 10.48
CA TYR A 87 12.30 -26.69 9.72
C TYR A 87 13.79 -26.82 9.39
N GLN A 88 14.66 -26.59 10.38
CA GLN A 88 16.11 -26.59 10.20
C GLN A 88 16.68 -28.01 10.14
N MET A 89 15.97 -28.97 10.73
CA MET A 89 16.34 -30.39 10.79
C MET A 89 15.33 -31.26 10.04
N ASP A 90 15.79 -32.37 9.44
CA ASP A 90 14.93 -33.24 8.59
C ASP A 90 13.71 -33.82 9.32
N HIS A 91 13.83 -34.13 10.62
CA HIS A 91 12.69 -34.62 11.41
C HIS A 91 11.62 -33.54 11.67
N GLU A 92 11.98 -32.26 11.61
CA GLU A 92 11.03 -31.16 11.66
C GLU A 92 10.29 -31.04 10.33
N VAL A 93 10.98 -31.23 9.20
CA VAL A 93 10.38 -31.26 7.85
C VAL A 93 9.32 -32.36 7.76
N ALA A 94 9.54 -33.52 8.38
CA ALA A 94 8.53 -34.57 8.45
C ALA A 94 7.24 -34.11 9.15
N ARG A 95 7.27 -33.12 10.05
CA ARG A 95 6.04 -32.55 10.66
C ARG A 95 5.24 -31.69 9.68
N LEU A 96 5.90 -31.10 8.66
CA LEU A 96 5.22 -30.31 7.63
C LEU A 96 4.28 -31.17 6.80
N ILE A 97 4.74 -32.37 6.42
CA ILE A 97 4.02 -33.34 5.58
C ILE A 97 3.37 -34.49 6.35
N GLY A 98 3.60 -34.60 7.65
CA GLY A 98 3.22 -35.77 8.45
C GLY A 98 4.26 -36.90 8.32
N ALA A 99 4.49 -37.61 9.43
CA ALA A 99 5.34 -38.80 9.38
C ALA A 99 4.66 -39.92 8.58
N PRO A 100 5.39 -40.80 7.88
CA PRO A 100 4.80 -41.93 7.16
C PRO A 100 4.27 -43.04 8.08
N PRO A 101 3.31 -43.89 7.62
CA PRO A 101 2.84 -45.04 8.38
C PRO A 101 4.00 -45.93 8.83
N GLY A 102 4.04 -46.26 10.13
CA GLY A 102 5.09 -47.09 10.72
C GLY A 102 6.24 -46.32 11.38
N TYR A 103 6.30 -45.00 11.24
CA TYR A 103 7.24 -44.15 11.99
C TYR A 103 6.64 -43.66 13.31
N VAL A 104 7.49 -43.51 14.34
CA VAL A 104 7.10 -42.95 15.63
C VAL A 104 6.54 -41.54 15.41
N GLY A 105 5.33 -41.28 15.90
CA GLY A 105 4.66 -39.98 15.75
C GLY A 105 3.69 -39.85 14.57
N HIS A 106 3.50 -40.87 13.71
CA HIS A 106 2.51 -40.82 12.60
C HIS A 106 1.09 -40.44 13.07
N LYS A 107 0.63 -40.96 14.22
CA LYS A 107 -0.70 -40.61 14.76
C LYS A 107 -0.75 -39.23 15.45
N GLU A 108 0.40 -38.68 15.80
CA GLU A 108 0.52 -37.45 16.61
C GLU A 108 0.91 -36.23 15.76
N THR A 109 1.58 -36.44 14.64
CA THR A 109 2.01 -35.39 13.70
C THR A 109 0.98 -35.22 12.59
N LYS A 110 0.10 -34.24 12.76
CA LYS A 110 -0.80 -33.81 11.67
C LYS A 110 0.00 -32.98 10.65
N PRO A 111 -0.09 -33.29 9.34
CA PRO A 111 0.54 -32.46 8.32
C PRO A 111 0.00 -31.03 8.42
N VAL A 112 0.91 -30.05 8.34
CA VAL A 112 0.53 -28.64 8.28
C VAL A 112 0.14 -28.28 6.84
N LEU A 113 0.87 -28.84 5.87
CA LEU A 113 0.66 -28.60 4.45
C LEU A 113 -0.35 -29.61 3.90
N THR A 114 -1.63 -29.24 3.91
CA THR A 114 -2.74 -30.09 3.44
C THR A 114 -3.61 -29.35 2.44
N GLN A 115 -4.39 -30.09 1.63
CA GLN A 115 -5.37 -29.49 0.71
C GLN A 115 -6.38 -28.61 1.45
N SER A 116 -6.83 -29.05 2.63
CA SER A 116 -7.76 -28.28 3.46
C SER A 116 -7.14 -26.98 3.96
N ALA A 117 -5.83 -26.96 4.27
CA ALA A 117 -5.13 -25.75 4.69
C ALA A 117 -5.03 -24.72 3.54
N LEU A 118 -4.79 -25.18 2.31
CA LEU A 118 -4.79 -24.31 1.13
C LEU A 118 -6.20 -23.74 0.87
N GLN A 119 -7.23 -24.58 0.89
CA GLN A 119 -8.61 -24.13 0.70
C GLN A 119 -9.08 -23.16 1.79
N ALA A 120 -8.64 -23.35 3.03
CA ALA A 120 -9.04 -22.50 4.17
C ALA A 120 -8.62 -21.03 4.01
N VAL A 121 -7.60 -20.72 3.20
CA VAL A 121 -7.16 -19.34 2.98
C VAL A 121 -7.90 -18.66 1.83
N THR A 122 -8.57 -19.42 0.96
CA THR A 122 -9.33 -18.91 -0.19
C THR A 122 -10.71 -18.34 0.18
N THR A 123 -11.32 -17.60 -0.73
CA THR A 123 -12.67 -17.05 -0.62
C THR A 123 -13.57 -17.56 -1.74
N PRO A 124 -14.92 -17.51 -1.59
CA PRO A 124 -15.83 -17.87 -2.67
C PRO A 124 -15.57 -17.09 -3.96
N ASP A 125 -15.10 -15.84 -3.84
CA ASP A 125 -14.83 -14.94 -4.96
C ASP A 125 -13.44 -15.14 -5.60
N CYS A 126 -12.51 -15.83 -4.93
CA CYS A 126 -11.14 -16.04 -5.43
C CYS A 126 -10.57 -17.36 -4.89
N ASP A 127 -10.31 -18.30 -5.80
CA ASP A 127 -9.82 -19.65 -5.51
C ASP A 127 -8.28 -19.77 -5.49
N VAL A 128 -7.58 -18.65 -5.70
CA VAL A 128 -6.12 -18.58 -5.64
C VAL A 128 -5.66 -18.70 -4.20
N SER A 129 -4.80 -19.67 -3.90
CA SER A 129 -4.17 -19.82 -2.59
C SER A 129 -2.83 -19.12 -2.54
N LEU A 130 -2.60 -18.26 -1.55
CA LEU A 130 -1.30 -17.64 -1.33
C LEU A 130 -0.50 -18.48 -0.32
N VAL A 131 0.69 -18.95 -0.72
CA VAL A 131 1.56 -19.77 0.15
C VAL A 131 2.91 -19.07 0.32
N LEU A 132 3.26 -18.74 1.57
CA LEU A 132 4.50 -18.08 1.92
C LEU A 132 5.43 -19.03 2.68
N PHE A 133 6.59 -19.32 2.10
CA PHE A 133 7.74 -19.94 2.76
C PHE A 133 8.70 -18.85 3.21
N ASP A 134 8.64 -18.51 4.50
CA ASP A 134 9.39 -17.41 5.10
C ASP A 134 10.79 -17.86 5.53
N GLU A 135 11.83 -17.12 5.15
CA GLU A 135 13.25 -17.42 5.46
C GLU A 135 13.73 -18.80 4.95
N VAL A 136 13.45 -19.09 3.67
CA VAL A 136 13.72 -20.40 3.04
C VAL A 136 15.20 -20.81 3.08
N GLU A 137 16.12 -19.86 3.21
CA GLU A 137 17.55 -20.17 3.36
C GLU A 137 17.88 -20.90 4.66
N LYS A 138 17.03 -20.84 5.69
CA LYS A 138 17.30 -21.44 7.01
C LYS A 138 16.88 -22.91 7.12
N SER A 139 16.06 -23.41 6.21
CA SER A 139 15.55 -24.78 6.29
C SER A 139 16.60 -25.85 5.97
N ALA A 140 16.30 -27.07 6.38
CA ALA A 140 17.01 -28.27 5.98
C ALA A 140 17.00 -28.47 4.45
N PRO A 141 18.04 -29.08 3.86
CA PRO A 141 18.06 -29.40 2.43
C PRO A 141 16.86 -30.24 1.97
N SER A 142 16.35 -31.14 2.83
CA SER A 142 15.18 -31.96 2.54
C SER A 142 13.91 -31.14 2.25
N LEU A 143 13.75 -29.97 2.88
CA LEU A 143 12.64 -29.06 2.55
C LEU A 143 12.79 -28.47 1.15
N THR A 144 14.00 -28.12 0.73
CA THR A 144 14.26 -27.60 -0.63
C THR A 144 13.98 -28.68 -1.68
N THR A 145 14.38 -29.93 -1.42
CA THR A 145 14.06 -31.07 -2.30
C THR A 145 12.56 -31.32 -2.39
N LEU A 146 11.85 -31.21 -1.28
CA LEU A 146 10.39 -31.33 -1.25
C LEU A 146 9.73 -30.23 -2.08
N LEU A 147 10.15 -28.97 -1.86
CA LEU A 147 9.67 -27.82 -2.62
C LEU A 147 9.91 -28.00 -4.10
N LEU A 148 11.09 -28.47 -4.52
CA LEU A 148 11.39 -28.73 -5.94
C LEU A 148 10.32 -29.60 -6.60
N GLY A 149 9.87 -30.68 -5.93
CA GLY A 149 8.78 -31.52 -6.43
C GLY A 149 7.44 -30.76 -6.58
N VAL A 150 7.15 -29.85 -5.65
CA VAL A 150 5.95 -29.00 -5.70
C VAL A 150 6.04 -27.97 -6.82
N LEU A 151 7.20 -27.34 -7.00
CA LEU A 151 7.41 -26.34 -8.07
C LEU A 151 7.39 -27.00 -9.47
N ASP A 152 7.80 -28.27 -9.57
CA ASP A 152 7.84 -29.02 -10.83
C ASP A 152 6.47 -29.56 -11.27
N LYS A 153 5.67 -30.08 -10.32
CA LYS A 153 4.46 -30.86 -10.63
C LYS A 153 3.18 -30.33 -10.02
N ALA A 154 3.27 -29.22 -9.26
CA ALA A 154 2.19 -28.71 -8.43
C ALA A 154 1.54 -29.73 -7.48
N VAL A 155 2.17 -30.88 -7.23
CA VAL A 155 1.59 -31.93 -6.39
C VAL A 155 2.58 -32.32 -5.32
N LEU A 156 2.12 -32.26 -4.07
CA LEU A 156 2.82 -32.81 -2.91
C LEU A 156 2.09 -34.05 -2.42
N GLN A 157 2.84 -35.11 -2.15
CA GLN A 157 2.35 -36.28 -1.42
C GLN A 157 2.75 -36.13 0.05
N THR A 158 1.76 -36.16 0.94
CA THR A 158 1.99 -36.13 2.39
C THR A 158 2.35 -37.53 2.91
N GLY A 159 2.84 -37.61 4.14
CA GLY A 159 3.25 -38.88 4.76
C GLY A 159 2.11 -39.89 4.87
N ASP A 160 0.87 -39.44 4.98
CA ASP A 160 -0.35 -40.26 4.98
C ASP A 160 -0.86 -40.61 3.57
N ASN A 161 -0.05 -40.40 2.52
CA ASN A 161 -0.37 -40.60 1.11
C ASN A 161 -1.55 -39.75 0.60
N ALA A 162 -1.86 -38.64 1.27
CA ALA A 162 -2.79 -37.66 0.73
C ALA A 162 -2.07 -36.78 -0.32
N SER A 163 -2.83 -36.38 -1.34
CA SER A 163 -2.32 -35.47 -2.37
C SER A 163 -2.75 -34.05 -2.07
N VAL A 164 -1.81 -33.11 -2.20
CA VAL A 164 -2.03 -31.67 -2.06
C VAL A 164 -1.69 -31.01 -3.40
N ASN A 165 -2.68 -30.33 -3.98
CA ASN A 165 -2.57 -29.68 -5.28
C ASN A 165 -2.29 -28.17 -5.12
N PHE A 166 -1.22 -27.71 -5.78
CA PHE A 166 -0.68 -26.36 -5.81
C PHE A 166 -0.93 -25.61 -7.14
N GLU A 167 -1.65 -26.18 -8.11
CA GLU A 167 -1.88 -25.58 -9.43
C GLU A 167 -2.57 -24.22 -9.32
N ARG A 168 -3.39 -24.04 -8.27
CA ARG A 168 -4.08 -22.78 -7.95
C ARG A 168 -3.34 -21.95 -6.90
N CYS A 169 -2.04 -22.15 -6.73
CA CYS A 169 -1.24 -21.43 -5.74
C CYS A 169 -0.32 -20.39 -6.38
N LEU A 170 -0.26 -19.20 -5.76
CA LEU A 170 0.91 -18.32 -5.88
C LEU A 170 1.85 -18.66 -4.72
N VAL A 171 3.07 -19.09 -5.05
CA VAL A 171 4.08 -19.52 -4.08
C VAL A 171 5.10 -18.40 -3.92
N PHE A 172 5.30 -17.96 -2.69
CA PHE A 172 6.26 -16.93 -2.32
C PHE A 172 7.33 -17.53 -1.42
N LEU A 173 8.58 -17.34 -1.79
CA LEU A 173 9.76 -17.72 -1.00
C LEU A 173 10.42 -16.42 -0.54
N THR A 174 10.63 -16.20 0.75
CA THR A 174 11.40 -15.03 1.21
C THR A 174 12.78 -15.45 1.65
N SER A 175 13.76 -14.58 1.38
CA SER A 175 15.11 -14.79 1.86
C SER A 175 15.82 -13.48 2.15
N ASN A 176 16.71 -13.51 3.15
CA ASN A 176 17.62 -12.40 3.45
C ASN A 176 19.03 -12.61 2.85
N LEU A 177 19.20 -13.57 1.94
CA LEU A 177 20.47 -13.79 1.24
C LEU A 177 20.93 -12.54 0.48
N GLY A 178 22.23 -12.25 0.57
CA GLY A 178 22.83 -11.08 -0.08
C GLY A 178 22.47 -9.74 0.57
N ALA A 179 21.66 -9.71 1.63
CA ALA A 179 21.23 -8.46 2.27
C ALA A 179 22.40 -7.61 2.79
N ARG A 180 23.45 -8.26 3.31
CA ARG A 180 24.62 -7.54 3.85
C ARG A 180 25.45 -6.89 2.74
N GLU A 181 25.62 -7.59 1.63
CA GLU A 181 26.31 -7.10 0.44
C GLU A 181 25.50 -5.98 -0.23
N MET A 182 24.17 -6.16 -0.38
CA MET A 182 23.26 -5.13 -0.91
C MET A 182 23.32 -3.83 -0.07
N MET A 183 23.33 -3.94 1.27
CA MET A 183 23.46 -2.76 2.13
C MET A 183 24.81 -2.05 2.00
N LYS A 184 25.91 -2.78 1.74
CA LYS A 184 27.24 -2.19 1.56
C LYS A 184 27.36 -1.39 0.27
N GLU A 185 26.77 -1.87 -0.83
CA GLU A 185 26.78 -1.14 -2.10
C GLU A 185 25.98 0.16 -2.04
N MET A 186 24.91 0.18 -1.24
CA MET A 186 24.09 1.39 -1.07
C MET A 186 24.66 2.38 -0.05
N SER A 187 25.47 1.91 0.89
CA SER A 187 26.21 2.73 1.86
C SER A 187 27.72 2.56 1.66
N PRO A 188 28.30 2.97 0.52
CA PRO A 188 29.74 2.90 0.35
C PRO A 188 30.39 3.73 1.46
N SER A 189 31.27 3.09 2.23
CA SER A 189 32.09 3.73 3.26
C SER A 189 32.63 5.06 2.71
N PHE A 190 32.35 6.15 3.44
CA PHE A 190 32.86 7.51 3.20
C PHE A 190 34.32 7.46 2.72
N GLY A 191 34.55 7.56 1.42
CA GLY A 191 35.87 7.33 0.83
C GLY A 191 35.82 7.17 -0.68
N PHE A 192 35.96 8.29 -1.38
CA PHE A 192 36.23 8.39 -2.82
C PHE A 192 35.17 7.78 -3.75
N HIS A 193 34.08 8.51 -3.99
CA HIS A 193 33.48 8.79 -5.30
C HIS A 193 32.26 9.71 -5.12
N ALA A 194 32.49 10.92 -4.60
CA ALA A 194 31.49 11.99 -4.68
C ALA A 194 31.54 12.54 -6.12
N GLY A 195 30.65 12.06 -7.00
CA GLY A 195 30.56 12.63 -8.35
C GLY A 195 29.74 11.92 -9.41
N GLN A 196 29.22 10.72 -9.19
CA GLN A 196 28.27 10.12 -10.14
C GLN A 196 26.96 9.83 -9.41
N GLN A 197 25.90 10.56 -9.79
CA GLN A 197 24.55 10.02 -9.71
C GLN A 197 24.58 8.73 -10.52
N SER A 198 24.77 7.59 -9.85
CA SER A 198 24.57 6.30 -10.49
C SER A 198 23.12 6.24 -10.92
N ASP A 199 22.87 5.96 -12.19
CA ASP A 199 21.51 5.70 -12.69
C ASP A 199 20.83 4.68 -11.77
N GLU A 200 19.61 4.98 -11.33
CA GLU A 200 18.82 4.12 -10.43
C GLU A 200 18.67 2.71 -11.01
N SER A 201 18.63 2.63 -12.36
CA SER A 201 18.64 1.39 -13.12
C SER A 201 19.97 0.60 -13.02
N GLU A 202 21.13 1.27 -12.98
CA GLU A 202 22.41 0.58 -12.82
C GLU A 202 22.57 0.04 -11.40
N LEU A 203 22.12 0.78 -10.40
CA LEU A 203 22.13 0.34 -9.01
C LEU A 203 21.23 -0.89 -8.84
N ALA A 204 20.01 -0.86 -9.39
CA ALA A 204 19.09 -1.99 -9.36
C ALA A 204 19.71 -3.26 -10.00
N ALA A 205 20.33 -3.13 -11.17
CA ALA A 205 21.00 -4.24 -11.85
C ALA A 205 22.18 -4.83 -11.04
N LYS A 206 22.96 -3.97 -10.36
CA LYS A 206 24.05 -4.42 -9.47
C LYS A 206 23.51 -5.18 -8.26
N LEU A 207 22.46 -4.67 -7.63
CA LEU A 207 21.81 -5.33 -6.49
C LEU A 207 21.24 -6.69 -6.89
N GLU A 208 20.61 -6.78 -8.07
CA GLU A 208 20.12 -8.04 -8.64
C GLU A 208 21.26 -9.04 -8.85
N GLY A 209 22.39 -8.62 -9.40
CA GLY A 209 23.57 -9.46 -9.58
C GLY A 209 24.12 -10.03 -8.27
N ILE A 210 24.17 -9.20 -7.21
CA ILE A 210 24.59 -9.63 -5.86
C ILE A 210 23.61 -10.64 -5.29
N ALA A 211 22.31 -10.34 -5.36
CA ALA A 211 21.26 -11.19 -4.84
C ALA A 211 21.25 -12.56 -5.55
N MET A 212 21.30 -12.56 -6.88
CA MET A 212 21.37 -13.78 -7.70
C MET A 212 22.65 -14.59 -7.42
N GLY A 213 23.78 -13.92 -7.23
CA GLY A 213 25.04 -14.55 -6.83
C GLY A 213 24.94 -15.25 -5.47
N ALA A 214 24.21 -14.69 -4.50
CA ALA A 214 23.96 -15.30 -3.21
C ALA A 214 22.99 -16.51 -3.31
N VAL A 215 21.93 -16.37 -4.12
CA VAL A 215 20.97 -17.46 -4.38
C VAL A 215 21.64 -18.67 -5.01
N ARG A 216 22.43 -18.47 -6.07
CA ARG A 216 23.15 -19.56 -6.77
C ARG A 216 24.18 -20.27 -5.91
N LYS A 217 24.65 -19.66 -4.82
CA LYS A 217 25.53 -20.30 -3.83
C LYS A 217 24.77 -21.17 -2.83
N ARG A 218 23.51 -20.83 -2.51
CA ARG A 218 22.70 -21.53 -1.51
C ARG A 218 21.81 -22.62 -2.12
N PHE A 219 21.21 -22.36 -3.28
CA PHE A 219 20.24 -23.24 -3.92
C PHE A 219 20.83 -23.90 -5.17
N SER A 220 20.36 -25.12 -5.46
CA SER A 220 20.77 -25.83 -6.67
C SER A 220 20.26 -25.10 -7.93
N PRO A 221 20.96 -25.20 -9.07
CA PRO A 221 20.48 -24.65 -10.34
C PRO A 221 19.09 -25.15 -10.71
N GLU A 222 18.78 -26.42 -10.40
CA GLU A 222 17.46 -27.01 -10.61
C GLU A 222 16.37 -26.24 -9.87
N PHE A 223 16.57 -25.93 -8.59
CA PHE A 223 15.62 -25.15 -7.80
C PHE A 223 15.46 -23.72 -8.32
N VAL A 224 16.56 -23.06 -8.69
CA VAL A 224 16.54 -21.70 -9.21
C VAL A 224 15.77 -21.62 -10.54
N ASN A 225 15.91 -22.63 -11.41
CA ASN A 225 15.22 -22.69 -12.70
C ASN A 225 13.70 -22.92 -12.58
N ARG A 226 13.19 -23.21 -11.38
CA ARG A 226 11.74 -23.36 -11.10
C ARG A 226 11.10 -22.13 -10.49
N ILE A 227 11.88 -21.09 -10.24
CA ILE A 227 11.38 -19.80 -9.80
C ILE A 227 11.05 -18.99 -11.06
N ASP A 228 9.79 -18.56 -11.19
CA ASP A 228 9.33 -17.77 -12.33
C ASP A 228 9.91 -16.34 -12.30
N ALA A 229 10.05 -15.74 -11.12
CA ALA A 229 10.69 -14.44 -10.96
C ALA A 229 11.42 -14.29 -9.62
N VAL A 230 12.63 -13.72 -9.68
CA VAL A 230 13.40 -13.29 -8.52
C VAL A 230 13.20 -11.79 -8.33
N LEU A 231 12.64 -11.39 -7.19
CA LEU A 231 12.25 -10.01 -6.90
C LEU A 231 13.17 -9.46 -5.82
N THR A 232 13.98 -8.45 -6.16
CA THR A 232 14.87 -7.79 -5.20
C THR A 232 14.19 -6.58 -4.55
N TYR A 233 14.15 -6.59 -3.22
CA TYR A 233 13.62 -5.53 -2.39
C TYR A 233 14.75 -4.63 -1.93
N GLN A 234 14.64 -3.37 -2.32
CA GLN A 234 15.60 -2.35 -1.94
C GLN A 234 15.41 -1.95 -0.45
N PRO A 235 16.50 -1.60 0.26
CA PRO A 235 16.43 -0.86 1.51
C PRO A 235 15.51 0.37 1.39
N LEU A 236 14.84 0.69 2.49
CA LEU A 236 13.87 1.78 2.52
C LEU A 236 14.58 3.13 2.61
N SER A 237 14.21 4.07 1.73
CA SER A 237 14.67 5.46 1.81
C SER A 237 14.04 6.19 3.02
N PRO A 238 14.63 7.30 3.51
CA PRO A 238 14.02 8.13 4.55
C PRO A 238 12.59 8.58 4.21
N GLU A 239 12.32 8.87 2.94
CA GLU A 239 11.01 9.24 2.43
C GLU A 239 10.04 8.05 2.52
N SER A 240 10.50 6.87 2.11
CA SER A 240 9.72 5.61 2.21
C SER A 240 9.37 5.30 3.66
N LEU A 241 10.30 5.50 4.59
CA LEU A 241 10.09 5.29 6.03
C LEU A 241 9.05 6.26 6.60
N THR A 242 9.04 7.50 6.13
CA THR A 242 8.04 8.50 6.51
C THR A 242 6.65 8.12 5.98
N GLN A 243 6.54 7.69 4.73
CA GLN A 243 5.29 7.19 4.15
C GLN A 243 4.78 5.94 4.89
N ILE A 244 5.68 5.03 5.28
CA ILE A 244 5.30 3.86 6.10
C ILE A 244 4.76 4.30 7.46
N LEU A 245 5.39 5.31 8.09
CA LEU A 245 4.89 5.87 9.34
C LEU A 245 3.48 6.47 9.16
N ASP A 246 3.22 7.18 8.06
CA ASP A 246 1.89 7.72 7.75
C ASP A 246 0.83 6.62 7.70
N LEU A 247 1.12 5.52 7.00
CA LEU A 247 0.22 4.37 6.94
C LEU A 247 -0.08 3.79 8.33
N GLN A 248 0.93 3.70 9.22
CA GLN A 248 0.75 3.21 10.58
C GLN A 248 -0.09 4.16 11.46
N ILE A 249 0.07 5.48 11.27
CA ILE A 249 -0.74 6.49 11.96
C ILE A 249 -2.19 6.44 11.48
N ASP A 250 -2.41 6.25 10.18
CA ASP A 250 -3.75 6.10 9.62
C ASP A 250 -4.45 4.81 10.07
N GLU A 251 -3.71 3.70 10.17
CA GLU A 251 -4.22 2.47 10.80
C GLU A 251 -4.67 2.72 12.25
N LEU A 252 -3.90 3.47 13.03
CA LEU A 252 -4.26 3.86 14.40
C LEU A 252 -5.51 4.75 14.44
N ARG A 253 -5.59 5.76 13.57
CA ARG A 253 -6.78 6.64 13.45
C ARG A 253 -8.03 5.83 13.14
N GLN A 254 -7.94 4.92 12.17
CA GLN A 254 -9.06 4.05 11.80
C GLN A 254 -9.43 3.09 12.94
N HIS A 255 -8.45 2.58 13.67
CA HIS A 255 -8.69 1.73 14.83
C HIS A 255 -9.46 2.48 15.94
N VAL A 256 -9.03 3.71 16.26
CA VAL A 256 -9.70 4.59 17.23
C VAL A 256 -11.14 4.87 16.80
N LYS A 257 -11.35 5.26 15.53
CA LYS A 257 -12.68 5.52 14.97
C LYS A 257 -13.60 4.29 15.07
N THR A 258 -13.09 3.13 14.66
CA THR A 258 -13.88 1.89 14.59
C THR A 258 -14.20 1.32 15.98
N LYS A 259 -13.26 1.38 16.93
CA LYS A 259 -13.42 0.77 18.25
C LYS A 259 -14.14 1.66 19.27
N LEU A 260 -13.98 2.99 19.18
CA LEU A 260 -14.59 3.92 20.14
C LEU A 260 -15.91 4.53 19.63
N GLY A 261 -16.19 4.48 18.32
CA GLY A 261 -17.46 4.94 17.76
C GLY A 261 -17.77 6.39 18.16
N ALA A 262 -18.87 6.60 18.90
CA ALA A 262 -19.28 7.93 19.38
C ALA A 262 -18.29 8.56 20.38
N ARG A 263 -17.39 7.76 21.00
CA ARG A 263 -16.33 8.23 21.89
C ARG A 263 -15.00 8.47 21.16
N SER A 264 -15.00 8.42 19.83
CA SER A 264 -13.79 8.63 19.04
C SER A 264 -13.31 10.07 19.10
N PHE A 265 -12.05 10.27 18.75
CA PHE A 265 -11.35 11.55 18.75
C PHE A 265 -10.39 11.58 17.56
N GLY A 266 -10.01 12.78 17.13
CA GLY A 266 -9.02 12.98 16.08
C GLY A 266 -7.61 12.81 16.62
N ILE A 267 -6.69 12.35 15.77
CA ILE A 267 -5.25 12.31 16.07
C ILE A 267 -4.54 13.07 14.98
N ASP A 268 -3.81 14.11 15.36
CA ASP A 268 -2.90 14.83 14.48
C ASP A 268 -1.47 14.67 14.99
N VAL A 269 -0.52 14.45 14.09
CA VAL A 269 0.90 14.22 14.42
C VAL A 269 1.71 15.24 13.64
N THR A 270 2.39 16.12 14.35
CA THR A 270 3.18 17.21 13.75
C THR A 270 4.39 16.67 12.99
N GLN A 271 4.92 17.46 12.06
CA GLN A 271 6.13 17.09 11.31
C GLN A 271 7.34 16.77 12.23
N PRO A 272 7.65 17.57 13.27
CA PRO A 272 8.71 17.22 14.23
C PRO A 272 8.47 15.88 14.93
N ALA A 273 7.22 15.58 15.32
CA ALA A 273 6.86 14.31 15.93
C ALA A 273 7.03 13.13 14.96
N ARG A 274 6.75 13.31 13.67
CA ARG A 274 6.99 12.31 12.62
C ARG A 274 8.47 12.00 12.48
N GLU A 275 9.31 13.03 12.37
CA GLU A 275 10.76 12.89 12.29
C GLU A 275 11.35 12.19 13.51
N PHE A 276 10.84 12.51 14.71
CA PHE A 276 11.20 11.81 15.93
C PHE A 276 10.83 10.33 15.90
N LEU A 277 9.59 10.01 15.50
CA LEU A 277 9.10 8.63 15.41
C LEU A 277 9.86 7.80 14.39
N VAL A 278 10.21 8.38 13.22
CA VAL A 278 11.07 7.74 12.23
C VAL A 278 12.43 7.45 12.84
N ARG A 279 13.12 8.48 13.35
CA ARG A 279 14.46 8.32 13.96
C ARG A 279 14.50 7.27 15.07
N LEU A 280 13.46 7.21 15.91
CA LEU A 280 13.37 6.26 17.01
C LEU A 280 13.00 4.85 16.54
N GLY A 281 12.18 4.72 15.50
CA GLY A 281 11.67 3.45 14.99
C GLY A 281 12.45 2.84 13.83
N THR A 282 13.56 3.47 13.42
CA THR A 282 14.42 2.95 12.37
C THR A 282 15.81 2.63 12.90
N ALA A 283 16.19 1.36 12.79
CA ALA A 283 17.57 0.93 12.92
C ALA A 283 18.03 0.43 11.54
N PRO A 284 19.26 0.76 11.09
CA PRO A 284 19.78 0.33 9.79
C PRO A 284 19.67 -1.19 9.55
N GLU A 285 19.73 -1.98 10.63
CA GLU A 285 19.73 -3.45 10.61
C GLU A 285 18.33 -4.09 10.56
N TYR A 286 17.27 -3.35 10.92
CA TYR A 286 15.92 -3.89 11.11
C TYR A 286 14.85 -3.26 10.20
N GLY A 287 15.24 -2.25 9.39
CA GLY A 287 14.34 -1.56 8.47
C GLY A 287 13.12 -0.96 9.18
N ALA A 288 11.96 -1.01 8.53
CA ALA A 288 10.71 -0.49 9.09
C ALA A 288 10.08 -1.37 10.20
N ARG A 289 10.69 -2.51 10.57
CA ARG A 289 10.08 -3.48 11.50
C ARG A 289 9.82 -2.87 12.88
N GLU A 290 10.70 -1.99 13.34
CA GLU A 290 10.56 -1.33 14.65
C GLU A 290 9.58 -0.14 14.61
N LEU A 291 9.28 0.45 13.45
CA LEU A 291 8.36 1.59 13.34
C LEU A 291 6.99 1.29 13.93
N ARG A 292 6.41 0.13 13.59
CA ARG A 292 5.11 -0.29 14.13
C ARG A 292 5.12 -0.40 15.64
N ARG A 293 6.22 -0.91 16.21
CA ARG A 293 6.39 -1.04 17.65
C ARG A 293 6.56 0.33 18.31
N THR A 294 7.29 1.24 17.67
CA THR A 294 7.47 2.62 18.10
C THR A 294 6.14 3.36 18.12
N VAL A 295 5.35 3.29 17.05
CA VAL A 295 3.98 3.85 17.00
C VAL A 295 3.12 3.27 18.13
N TYR A 296 3.16 1.95 18.34
CA TYR A 296 2.39 1.32 19.41
C TYR A 296 2.79 1.84 20.81
N ARG A 297 4.10 1.91 21.09
CA ARG A 297 4.62 2.34 22.40
C ARG A 297 4.47 3.82 22.67
N GLN A 298 4.72 4.65 21.65
CA GLN A 298 4.78 6.10 21.80
C GLN A 298 3.44 6.78 21.56
N LEU A 299 2.54 6.16 20.77
CA LEU A 299 1.21 6.70 20.48
C LEU A 299 0.10 5.83 21.09
N THR A 300 -0.03 4.57 20.65
CA THR A 300 -1.19 3.74 21.01
C THR A 300 -1.31 3.52 22.52
N GLN A 301 -0.23 3.17 23.21
CA GLN A 301 -0.23 2.91 24.65
C GLN A 301 -0.59 4.16 25.47
N PRO A 302 0.08 5.33 25.30
CA PRO A 302 -0.30 6.54 26.01
C PRO A 302 -1.74 6.99 25.72
N LEU A 303 -2.19 6.93 24.47
CA LEU A 303 -3.58 7.24 24.10
C LEU A 303 -4.56 6.31 24.81
N ALA A 304 -4.29 5.00 24.86
CA ALA A 304 -5.14 4.05 25.57
C ALA A 304 -5.23 4.36 27.08
N THR A 305 -4.12 4.74 27.71
CA THR A 305 -4.11 5.19 29.11
C THR A 305 -4.98 6.43 29.32
N LEU A 306 -4.87 7.42 28.43
CA LEU A 306 -5.66 8.66 28.51
C LEU A 306 -7.16 8.42 28.30
N VAL A 307 -7.52 7.53 27.37
CA VAL A 307 -8.91 7.09 27.16
C VAL A 307 -9.45 6.37 28.40
N ALA A 308 -8.67 5.47 29.00
CA ALA A 308 -9.07 4.73 30.20
C ALA A 308 -9.29 5.65 31.41
N GLN A 309 -8.52 6.74 31.50
CA GLN A 309 -8.66 7.77 32.53
C GLN A 309 -9.75 8.81 32.23
N ASN A 310 -10.50 8.67 31.13
CA ASN A 310 -11.48 9.65 30.64
C ASN A 310 -10.90 11.07 30.49
N ARG A 311 -9.63 11.18 30.11
CA ARG A 311 -8.95 12.47 29.91
C ARG A 311 -9.08 13.03 28.49
N ILE A 312 -9.73 12.28 27.60
CA ILE A 312 -9.98 12.66 26.21
C ILE A 312 -11.49 12.80 26.04
N GLU A 313 -11.94 14.01 25.71
CA GLU A 313 -13.34 14.26 25.39
C GLU A 313 -13.68 13.71 24.00
N PRO A 314 -14.85 13.08 23.83
CA PRO A 314 -15.33 12.67 22.51
C PRO A 314 -15.33 13.85 21.51
N GLY A 315 -14.87 13.59 20.29
CA GLY A 315 -14.78 14.61 19.23
C GLY A 315 -13.63 15.61 19.36
N SER A 316 -12.82 15.53 20.43
CA SER A 316 -11.62 16.36 20.56
C SER A 316 -10.53 15.97 19.55
N LEU A 317 -9.60 16.90 19.30
CA LEU A 317 -8.38 16.63 18.55
C LEU A 317 -7.21 16.48 19.51
N VAL A 318 -6.53 15.33 19.44
CA VAL A 318 -5.27 15.08 20.12
C VAL A 318 -4.14 15.42 19.16
N THR A 319 -3.41 16.49 19.45
CA THR A 319 -2.21 16.86 18.70
C THR A 319 -1.00 16.28 19.40
N VAL A 320 -0.24 15.46 18.68
CA VAL A 320 1.02 14.86 19.13
C VAL A 320 2.15 15.69 18.57
N ASP A 321 2.96 16.24 19.47
CA ASP A 321 4.08 17.12 19.15
C ASP A 321 5.36 16.68 19.88
N CYS A 322 6.49 17.25 19.51
CA CYS A 322 7.76 17.04 20.21
C CYS A 322 7.95 18.04 21.34
N ARG A 323 8.45 17.57 22.48
CA ARG A 323 8.98 18.40 23.57
C ARG A 323 10.46 18.12 23.81
N ASP A 324 11.06 18.87 24.73
CA ASP A 324 12.44 18.67 25.17
C ASP A 324 13.45 18.68 24.00
N GLY A 325 13.28 19.61 23.04
CA GLY A 325 14.17 19.70 21.87
C GLY A 325 14.04 18.55 20.87
N GLY A 326 12.96 17.75 20.93
CA GLY A 326 12.73 16.62 20.03
C GLY A 326 13.14 15.27 20.59
N GLU A 327 13.20 15.11 21.91
CA GLU A 327 13.57 13.85 22.57
C GLU A 327 12.39 13.09 23.19
N ALA A 328 11.23 13.74 23.34
CA ALA A 328 10.02 13.12 23.85
C ALA A 328 8.78 13.63 23.11
N LEU A 329 7.71 12.82 23.11
CA LEU A 329 6.41 13.25 22.61
C LEU A 329 5.57 13.85 23.73
N GLU A 330 4.82 14.89 23.38
CA GLU A 330 3.76 15.45 24.19
C GLU A 330 2.42 15.41 23.45
N MET A 331 1.34 15.22 24.20
CA MET A 331 -0.02 15.18 23.67
C MET A 331 -0.80 16.37 24.21
N LYS A 332 -1.24 17.25 23.32
CA LYS A 332 -2.06 18.42 23.63
C LYS A 332 -3.51 18.14 23.25
N PHE A 333 -4.43 18.56 24.12
CA PHE A 333 -5.88 18.37 23.95
C PHE A 333 -6.53 19.71 23.68
N SER A 334 -7.32 19.78 22.61
CA SER A 334 -8.16 20.95 22.32
C SER A 334 -9.64 20.57 22.49
N PRO A 335 -10.35 21.11 23.51
CA PRO A 335 -11.76 20.80 23.74
C PRO A 335 -12.64 21.45 22.68
N GLY A 336 -13.64 20.72 22.22
CA GLY A 336 -14.84 21.27 21.58
C GLY A 336 -14.62 22.32 20.48
N ALA A 337 -13.55 22.24 19.70
CA ALA A 337 -13.67 22.73 18.33
C ALA A 337 -14.71 21.80 17.68
N PRO A 338 -15.77 22.30 17.00
CA PRO A 338 -16.57 21.41 16.15
C PRO A 338 -15.56 20.67 15.33
N VAL A 339 -15.44 19.33 15.46
CA VAL A 339 -14.36 18.50 14.88
C VAL A 339 -13.76 19.33 13.77
N LYS A 340 -12.70 20.09 14.10
CA LYS A 340 -12.12 20.96 13.08
C LYS A 340 -11.48 19.86 12.30
N GLU A 341 -12.19 19.39 11.27
CA GLU A 341 -11.74 18.29 10.45
C GLU A 341 -10.28 18.63 10.23
N VAL A 342 -9.38 17.79 10.78
CA VAL A 342 -7.97 17.80 10.40
C VAL A 342 -8.04 18.00 8.92
N PRO A 343 -7.64 19.17 8.36
CA PRO A 343 -8.23 19.75 7.14
C PRO A 343 -8.69 18.60 6.29
N GLY A 344 -10.01 18.32 6.39
CA GLY A 344 -10.55 17.05 5.90
C GLY A 344 -9.96 16.88 4.53
N LYS A 345 -9.37 15.70 4.23
CA LYS A 345 -8.73 15.40 2.94
C LYS A 345 -9.32 16.33 1.88
N PRO A 346 -8.57 17.32 1.35
CA PRO A 346 -9.16 18.44 0.61
C PRO A 346 -10.33 18.02 -0.25
N GLN A 347 -11.51 18.57 -0.01
CA GLN A 347 -12.73 18.19 -0.70
C GLN A 347 -12.65 18.74 -2.10
N VAL A 348 -12.38 17.87 -3.07
CA VAL A 348 -12.29 18.24 -4.47
C VAL A 348 -13.53 17.77 -5.19
N LEU A 349 -14.26 18.71 -5.79
CA LEU A 349 -15.36 18.41 -6.71
C LEU A 349 -14.77 18.30 -8.12
N ILE A 350 -15.09 17.21 -8.83
CA ILE A 350 -14.77 17.06 -10.25
C ILE A 350 -16.09 16.86 -11.00
N VAL A 351 -16.34 17.71 -11.98
CA VAL A 351 -17.56 17.68 -12.80
C VAL A 351 -17.17 17.57 -14.26
N ASP A 352 -17.54 16.47 -14.91
CA ASP A 352 -17.24 16.18 -16.31
C ASP A 352 -18.22 15.11 -16.79
N ASP A 353 -18.78 15.24 -17.98
CA ASP A 353 -19.74 14.26 -18.52
C ASP A 353 -19.06 13.00 -19.06
N ASN A 354 -17.73 13.05 -19.24
CA ASN A 354 -16.92 11.89 -19.56
C ASN A 354 -16.58 11.10 -18.30
N THR A 355 -17.33 10.02 -18.08
CA THR A 355 -17.17 9.13 -16.91
C THR A 355 -15.76 8.53 -16.79
N ASP A 356 -15.06 8.27 -17.89
CA ASP A 356 -13.71 7.71 -17.87
C ASP A 356 -12.69 8.74 -17.37
N LEU A 357 -12.80 9.99 -17.83
CA LEU A 357 -11.96 11.09 -17.34
C LEU A 357 -12.25 11.41 -15.88
N LEU A 358 -13.53 11.43 -15.48
CA LEU A 358 -13.92 11.59 -14.07
C LEU A 358 -13.25 10.55 -13.17
N ARG A 359 -13.38 9.26 -13.50
CA ARG A 359 -12.79 8.17 -12.71
C ARG A 359 -11.28 8.24 -12.70
N PHE A 360 -10.66 8.58 -13.83
CA PHE A 360 -9.21 8.74 -13.94
C PHE A 360 -8.71 9.86 -13.01
N LEU A 361 -9.27 11.06 -13.11
CA LEU A 361 -8.89 12.19 -12.27
C LEU A 361 -9.17 11.89 -10.79
N ALA A 362 -10.33 11.32 -10.46
CA ALA A 362 -10.66 10.96 -9.09
C ALA A 362 -9.69 9.93 -8.50
N THR A 363 -9.26 8.94 -9.29
CA THR A 363 -8.29 7.92 -8.85
C THR A 363 -6.94 8.55 -8.54
N VAL A 364 -6.42 9.39 -9.46
CA VAL A 364 -5.11 10.02 -9.27
C VAL A 364 -5.13 11.02 -8.12
N MET A 365 -6.19 11.82 -8.02
CA MET A 365 -6.33 12.85 -6.99
C MET A 365 -6.59 12.24 -5.60
N SER A 366 -7.31 11.11 -5.52
CA SER A 366 -7.48 10.36 -4.26
C SER A 366 -6.15 9.82 -3.71
N GLY A 367 -5.23 9.45 -4.60
CA GLY A 367 -3.86 9.03 -4.24
C GLY A 367 -3.02 10.13 -3.58
N SER A 368 -3.40 11.39 -3.75
CA SER A 368 -2.78 12.55 -3.08
C SER A 368 -3.40 12.88 -1.71
N GLY A 369 -4.30 12.02 -1.20
CA GLY A 369 -4.95 12.22 0.09
C GLY A 369 -6.07 13.26 0.08
N TRP A 370 -6.71 13.50 -1.07
CA TRP A 370 -7.90 14.36 -1.22
C TRP A 370 -9.19 13.52 -1.21
N ASP A 371 -10.30 14.12 -0.81
CA ASP A 371 -11.61 13.46 -0.84
C ASP A 371 -12.36 13.96 -2.07
N ILE A 372 -12.68 13.03 -2.97
CA ILE A 372 -13.15 13.38 -4.31
C ILE A 372 -14.66 13.17 -4.40
N THR A 373 -15.37 14.24 -4.72
CA THR A 373 -16.77 14.18 -5.13
C THR A 373 -16.83 14.27 -6.65
N MET A 374 -17.30 13.21 -7.31
CA MET A 374 -17.54 13.20 -8.77
C MET A 374 -18.98 13.57 -9.08
N ALA A 375 -19.21 14.28 -10.19
CA ALA A 375 -20.53 14.51 -10.76
C ALA A 375 -20.46 14.55 -12.29
N GLU A 376 -21.45 13.99 -12.97
CA GLU A 376 -21.53 13.94 -14.45
C GLU A 376 -22.33 15.11 -15.03
N SER A 377 -22.95 15.91 -14.17
CA SER A 377 -23.75 17.09 -14.54
C SER A 377 -23.71 18.16 -13.46
N ALA A 378 -24.09 19.39 -13.82
CA ALA A 378 -24.16 20.49 -12.87
C ALA A 378 -25.26 20.29 -11.80
N LEU A 379 -26.39 19.71 -12.18
CA LEU A 379 -27.48 19.35 -11.26
C LEU A 379 -26.98 18.37 -10.20
N GLU A 380 -26.27 17.32 -10.63
CA GLU A 380 -25.70 16.32 -9.72
C GLU A 380 -24.63 16.93 -8.82
N ALA A 381 -23.77 17.80 -9.37
CA ALA A 381 -22.78 18.52 -8.59
C ALA A 381 -23.42 19.34 -7.46
N ARG A 382 -24.52 20.06 -7.75
CA ARG A 382 -25.27 20.83 -6.75
C ARG A 382 -25.94 19.96 -5.69
N GLN A 383 -26.43 18.78 -6.06
CA GLN A 383 -27.04 17.83 -5.12
C GLN A 383 -25.99 17.23 -4.19
N LYS A 384 -24.85 16.79 -4.74
CA LYS A 384 -23.77 16.14 -3.98
C LYS A 384 -23.03 17.11 -3.06
N THR A 385 -22.99 18.39 -3.42
CA THR A 385 -22.38 19.46 -2.60
C THR A 385 -23.38 20.16 -1.67
N HIS A 386 -24.66 19.73 -1.64
CA HIS A 386 -25.65 20.35 -0.78
C HIS A 386 -25.32 20.13 0.71
N GLY A 387 -25.04 21.22 1.43
CA GLY A 387 -24.64 21.17 2.84
C GLY A 387 -23.21 20.68 3.08
N ARG A 388 -22.36 20.60 2.04
CA ARG A 388 -20.94 20.26 2.14
C ARG A 388 -20.07 21.38 1.58
N LEU A 389 -18.93 21.65 2.23
CA LEU A 389 -17.94 22.59 1.72
C LEU A 389 -17.00 21.88 0.75
N VAL A 390 -16.65 22.56 -0.35
CA VAL A 390 -15.71 22.08 -1.35
C VAL A 390 -14.50 22.99 -1.35
N ASP A 391 -13.29 22.46 -1.31
CA ASP A 391 -12.07 23.29 -1.28
C ASP A 391 -11.64 23.72 -2.68
N VAL A 392 -11.78 22.82 -3.66
CA VAL A 392 -11.47 23.06 -5.07
C VAL A 392 -12.49 22.38 -5.98
N ALA A 393 -12.94 23.07 -7.02
CA ALA A 393 -13.81 22.52 -8.05
C ALA A 393 -13.13 22.51 -9.40
N LEU A 394 -13.06 21.34 -10.04
CA LEU A 394 -12.62 21.14 -11.42
C LEU A 394 -13.87 20.91 -12.26
N LEU A 395 -14.17 21.83 -13.16
CA LEU A 395 -15.43 21.86 -13.90
C LEU A 395 -15.12 21.78 -15.38
N ASP A 396 -15.64 20.78 -16.07
CA ASP A 396 -15.64 20.80 -17.53
C ASP A 396 -16.49 21.96 -18.04
N TYR A 397 -16.02 22.60 -19.11
CA TYR A 397 -16.72 23.72 -19.71
C TYR A 397 -18.06 23.28 -20.35
N MET A 398 -18.11 22.08 -20.95
CA MET A 398 -19.27 21.56 -21.67
C MET A 398 -19.98 20.47 -20.86
N LEU A 399 -20.88 20.83 -19.94
CA LEU A 399 -21.72 19.87 -19.23
C LEU A 399 -23.09 19.70 -19.91
N PRO A 400 -23.79 18.57 -19.71
CA PRO A 400 -25.05 18.26 -20.41
C PRO A 400 -26.22 19.21 -20.08
N ASP A 401 -26.16 19.92 -18.96
CA ASP A 401 -27.28 20.71 -18.42
C ASP A 401 -26.99 22.21 -18.25
N GLN A 402 -25.72 22.64 -18.27
CA GLN A 402 -25.28 24.06 -18.29
C GLN A 402 -23.76 24.11 -18.51
N ASN A 403 -23.16 25.28 -18.78
CA ASN A 403 -21.70 25.35 -18.92
C ASN A 403 -20.98 25.39 -17.55
N GLY A 404 -19.69 25.04 -17.57
CA GLY A 404 -18.85 24.99 -16.37
C GLY A 404 -18.60 26.34 -15.70
N VAL A 405 -18.64 27.45 -16.44
CA VAL A 405 -18.43 28.81 -15.93
C VAL A 405 -19.64 29.26 -15.11
N GLU A 406 -20.85 29.04 -15.63
CA GLU A 406 -22.12 29.27 -14.94
C GLU A 406 -22.24 28.41 -13.67
N LEU A 407 -21.78 27.16 -13.73
CA LEU A 407 -21.69 26.30 -12.54
C LEU A 407 -20.76 26.92 -11.51
N GLY A 408 -19.56 27.32 -11.93
CA GLY A 408 -18.56 27.96 -11.08
C GLY A 408 -19.09 29.20 -10.37
N LEU A 409 -19.76 30.10 -11.09
CA LEU A 409 -20.39 31.29 -10.50
C LEU A 409 -21.42 30.91 -9.44
N SER A 410 -22.32 29.97 -9.75
CA SER A 410 -23.37 29.54 -8.82
C SER A 410 -22.83 28.84 -7.56
N LEU A 411 -21.72 28.12 -7.67
CA LEU A 411 -21.03 27.53 -6.53
C LEU A 411 -20.33 28.60 -5.70
N ARG A 412 -19.74 29.61 -6.33
CA ARG A 412 -19.06 30.71 -5.64
C ARG A 412 -20.01 31.67 -4.92
N GLU A 413 -21.22 31.89 -5.44
CA GLU A 413 -22.27 32.62 -4.72
C GLU A 413 -22.59 31.97 -3.36
N ARG A 414 -22.54 30.63 -3.30
CA ARG A 414 -22.76 29.85 -2.07
C ARG A 414 -21.51 29.75 -1.20
N GLN A 415 -20.34 29.68 -1.83
CA GLN A 415 -19.05 29.56 -1.17
C GLN A 415 -18.03 30.53 -1.78
N PRO A 416 -17.92 31.77 -1.26
CA PRO A 416 -17.04 32.80 -1.84
C PRO A 416 -15.56 32.42 -1.94
N GLU A 417 -15.09 31.57 -1.03
CA GLU A 417 -13.70 31.09 -0.93
C GLU A 417 -13.41 29.84 -1.79
N LEU A 418 -14.37 29.36 -2.58
CA LEU A 418 -14.19 28.17 -3.42
C LEU A 418 -13.21 28.45 -4.56
N ASN A 419 -12.15 27.65 -4.66
CA ASN A 419 -11.22 27.68 -5.79
C ASN A 419 -11.80 26.93 -7.00
N ILE A 420 -11.80 27.57 -8.18
CA ILE A 420 -12.44 27.01 -9.38
C ILE A 420 -11.41 26.91 -10.52
N LEU A 421 -11.40 25.75 -11.17
CA LEU A 421 -10.64 25.46 -12.37
C LEU A 421 -11.61 24.96 -13.44
N ILE A 422 -11.54 25.56 -14.63
CA ILE A 422 -12.32 25.19 -15.80
C ILE A 422 -11.45 24.32 -16.71
N MET A 423 -11.92 23.12 -17.03
CA MET A 423 -11.31 22.24 -18.02
C MET A 423 -12.04 22.43 -19.35
N THR A 424 -11.31 22.55 -20.47
CA THR A 424 -11.96 22.77 -21.77
C THR A 424 -11.21 22.11 -22.91
N GLY A 425 -11.93 21.49 -23.85
CA GLY A 425 -11.36 20.94 -25.09
C GLY A 425 -11.14 21.97 -26.22
N ALA A 426 -11.70 23.18 -26.07
CA ALA A 426 -11.60 24.26 -27.03
C ALA A 426 -11.28 25.59 -26.33
N GLN A 427 -11.05 26.65 -27.10
CA GLN A 427 -10.97 27.98 -26.51
C GLN A 427 -12.31 28.35 -25.86
N VAL A 428 -12.25 28.85 -24.63
CA VAL A 428 -13.42 29.40 -23.94
C VAL A 428 -13.90 30.62 -24.74
N PRO A 429 -15.21 30.79 -25.00
CA PRO A 429 -15.73 31.95 -25.71
C PRO A 429 -15.30 33.27 -25.03
N PRO A 430 -15.08 34.36 -25.79
CA PRO A 430 -14.54 35.61 -25.24
C PRO A 430 -15.32 36.19 -24.05
N ASN A 431 -16.65 36.04 -24.05
CA ASN A 431 -17.50 36.49 -22.95
C ASN A 431 -17.21 35.70 -21.66
N ASP A 432 -17.07 34.38 -21.76
CA ASP A 432 -16.80 33.49 -20.63
C ASP A 432 -15.34 33.57 -20.17
N GLU A 433 -14.42 33.86 -21.10
CA GLU A 433 -13.01 34.11 -20.80
C GLU A 433 -12.84 35.36 -19.93
N GLU A 434 -13.60 36.42 -20.22
CA GLU A 434 -13.64 37.61 -19.38
C GLU A 434 -14.22 37.31 -17.98
N VAL A 435 -15.27 36.49 -17.91
CA VAL A 435 -15.85 36.03 -16.63
C VAL A 435 -14.82 35.25 -15.82
N CYS A 436 -14.11 34.29 -16.43
CA CYS A 436 -13.04 33.54 -15.79
C CYS A 436 -11.95 34.45 -15.25
N ARG A 437 -11.54 35.47 -16.02
CA ARG A 437 -10.52 36.44 -15.61
C ARG A 437 -10.97 37.29 -14.43
N VAL A 438 -12.18 37.86 -14.48
CA VAL A 438 -12.73 38.71 -13.40
C VAL A 438 -12.92 37.92 -12.11
N ASN A 439 -13.29 36.64 -12.22
CA ASN A 439 -13.49 35.76 -11.09
C ASN A 439 -12.25 34.90 -10.77
N GLU A 440 -11.08 35.15 -11.35
CA GLU A 440 -9.85 34.37 -11.07
C GLU A 440 -10.01 32.83 -11.23
N PHE A 441 -10.88 32.38 -12.13
CA PHE A 441 -10.98 30.96 -12.48
C PHE A 441 -9.76 30.55 -13.30
N ALA A 442 -9.05 29.49 -12.91
CA ALA A 442 -8.00 28.94 -13.75
C ALA A 442 -8.63 28.21 -14.95
N VAL A 443 -8.00 28.28 -16.12
CA VAL A 443 -8.45 27.53 -17.30
C VAL A 443 -7.36 26.53 -17.69
N ILE A 444 -7.74 25.27 -17.84
CA ILE A 444 -6.88 24.15 -18.26
C ILE A 444 -7.40 23.62 -19.61
N GLN A 445 -6.52 23.54 -20.60
CA GLN A 445 -6.86 23.07 -21.93
C GLN A 445 -6.63 21.56 -22.07
N LYS A 446 -7.61 20.82 -22.59
CA LYS A 446 -7.50 19.40 -22.98
C LYS A 446 -6.89 19.29 -24.39
N PRO A 447 -6.06 18.26 -24.67
CA PRO A 447 -5.56 17.26 -23.73
C PRO A 447 -4.49 17.86 -22.80
N PHE A 448 -4.50 17.45 -21.54
CA PHE A 448 -3.55 17.89 -20.52
C PHE A 448 -2.76 16.71 -19.96
N LEU A 449 -1.56 16.97 -19.44
CA LEU A 449 -0.86 16.06 -18.55
C LEU A 449 -1.46 16.15 -17.15
N ILE A 450 -1.25 15.11 -16.35
CA ILE A 450 -1.81 15.06 -15.00
C ILE A 450 -1.25 16.16 -14.08
N GLU A 451 0.01 16.53 -14.26
CA GLU A 451 0.65 17.59 -13.48
C GLU A 451 0.04 18.98 -13.80
N ASP A 452 -0.43 19.19 -15.04
CA ASP A 452 -1.13 20.43 -15.44
C ASP A 452 -2.44 20.63 -14.65
N VAL A 453 -2.97 19.55 -14.06
CA VAL A 453 -4.16 19.57 -13.19
C VAL A 453 -3.76 19.58 -11.72
N LEU A 454 -2.81 18.73 -11.31
CA LEU A 454 -2.45 18.56 -9.90
C LEU A 454 -1.72 19.77 -9.32
N GLU A 455 -0.80 20.38 -10.07
CA GLU A 455 -0.01 21.53 -9.58
C GLU A 455 -0.91 22.75 -9.28
N PRO A 456 -1.83 23.17 -10.18
CA PRO A 456 -2.75 24.27 -9.89
C PRO A 456 -3.69 24.00 -8.71
N VAL A 457 -4.09 22.74 -8.50
CA VAL A 457 -4.93 22.33 -7.37
C VAL A 457 -4.12 22.37 -6.07
N ARG A 458 -2.92 21.77 -6.04
CA ARG A 458 -2.00 21.79 -4.89
C ARG A 458 -1.67 23.22 -4.44
N ARG A 459 -1.31 24.09 -5.39
CA ARG A 459 -0.94 25.47 -5.10
C ARG A 459 -2.09 26.24 -4.42
N ARG A 460 -3.31 26.05 -4.90
CA ARG A 460 -4.51 26.71 -4.35
C ARG A 460 -4.87 26.17 -2.97
N LEU A 461 -4.70 24.88 -2.74
CA LEU A 461 -4.86 24.27 -1.41
C LEU A 461 -3.81 24.78 -0.41
N GLN A 462 -2.56 24.97 -0.85
CA GLN A 462 -1.46 25.47 0.00
C GLN A 462 -1.59 26.96 0.36
N ASN A 463 -2.04 27.81 -0.57
CA ASN A 463 -2.22 29.25 -0.32
C ASN A 463 -3.26 29.52 0.78
N ARG A 464 -4.28 28.67 0.90
CA ARG A 464 -5.29 28.75 1.98
C ARG A 464 -4.70 28.49 3.37
N SER A 465 -3.75 27.55 3.47
CA SER A 465 -3.05 27.25 4.73
C SER A 465 -2.24 28.46 5.24
N ALA A 466 -1.71 29.28 4.33
CA ALA A 466 -0.93 30.47 4.66
C ALA A 466 -1.80 31.66 5.13
N ASP A 467 -3.00 31.84 4.56
CA ASP A 467 -3.94 32.89 4.99
C ASP A 467 -4.69 32.54 6.28
N ALA A 468 -4.92 31.25 6.55
CA ALA A 468 -5.48 30.78 7.82
C ALA A 468 -4.53 30.98 9.03
N SER A 469 -3.22 31.05 8.80
CA SER A 469 -2.21 31.35 9.84
C SER A 469 -2.03 32.84 10.15
N LYS A 470 -2.68 33.73 9.40
CA LYS A 470 -2.58 35.19 9.59
C LYS A 470 -3.84 35.85 10.20
N ARG A 471 -4.91 35.09 10.44
CA ARG A 471 -6.16 35.59 11.05
C ARG A 471 -6.35 35.14 12.48
#